data_AF-A0A7Y4GW70-F1
#
_entry.id   AF-A0A7Y4GW70-F1
#
_cell.length_a   1.000
_cell.length_b   1.000
_cell.length_c   1.000
_cell.angle_alpha   90.00
_cell.angle_beta   90.00
_cell.angle_gamma   90.00
#
_symmetry.space_group_name_H-M   'P 1'
#
loop_
_entity.id
_entity.type
_entity.pdbx_description
1 polymer ?
#
loop_
_entity_poly.entity_id
_entity_poly.type
_entity_poly.pdbx_seq_one_letter_code
_entity_poly.pdbx_strand_id
1 'polypeptide(L)' 'MRAEDYRRRRDRLEGWDIGIASYKLGGRYCCEVDNASPGGRLARGEGDTREEAEAEALNKAREMLARTRVYPPR' A
#
# COMPACT_ATOMS: atom_id res chain seq x y z
N MET A 1 11.45 18.21 -1.11
CA MET A 1 11.66 16.94 -0.38
C MET A 1 11.88 15.84 -1.41
N ARG A 2 13.06 15.20 -1.45
CA ARG A 2 13.30 14.04 -2.32
C ARG A 2 12.95 12.79 -1.51
N ALA A 3 12.09 11.94 -2.04
CA ALA A 3 11.90 10.59 -1.52
C ALA A 3 13.19 9.81 -1.82
N GLU A 4 13.89 9.38 -0.78
CA GLU A 4 15.07 8.52 -0.93
C GLU A 4 14.60 7.05 -1.00
N ASP A 5 15.28 6.22 -1.79
CA ASP A 5 14.94 4.80 -1.93
C ASP A 5 13.47 4.55 -2.37
N TYR A 6 12.94 5.39 -3.26
CA TYR A 6 11.59 5.18 -3.79
C TYR A 6 11.52 3.87 -4.58
N ARG A 7 10.67 2.95 -4.13
CA ARG A 7 10.42 1.67 -4.76
C ARG A 7 8.92 1.45 -4.90
N ARG A 8 8.48 1.27 -6.15
CA ARG A 8 7.11 0.89 -6.45
C ARG A 8 7.07 -0.50 -7.05
N ARG A 9 6.18 -1.34 -6.56
CA ARG A 9 5.79 -2.61 -7.18
C ARG A 9 4.27 -2.68 -7.30
N ARG A 10 3.80 -3.51 -8.23
CA ARG A 10 2.39 -3.91 -8.28
C ARG A 10 2.30 -5.32 -7.74
N ASP A 11 1.26 -5.57 -6.97
CA ASP A 11 0.99 -6.85 -6.34
C ASP A 11 -0.52 -7.10 -6.39
N ARG A 12 -0.95 -8.31 -6.04
CA ARG A 12 -2.36 -8.68 -6.09
C ARG A 12 -2.83 -9.15 -4.72
N LEU A 13 -3.73 -8.39 -4.12
CA LEU A 13 -4.25 -8.65 -2.77
C LEU A 13 -5.75 -8.91 -2.84
N GLU A 14 -6.21 -10.06 -2.34
CA GLU A 14 -7.64 -10.44 -2.29
C GLU A 14 -8.34 -10.35 -3.67
N GLY A 15 -7.58 -10.54 -4.76
CA GLY A 15 -8.08 -10.45 -6.14
C GLY A 15 -7.99 -9.05 -6.78
N TRP A 16 -7.66 -8.01 -5.99
CA TRP A 16 -7.48 -6.63 -6.45
C TRP A 16 -6.04 -6.36 -6.85
N ASP A 17 -5.84 -5.59 -7.93
CA ASP A 17 -4.52 -5.10 -8.32
C ASP A 17 -4.16 -3.90 -7.44
N ILE A 18 -3.09 -4.02 -6.66
CA ILE A 18 -2.63 -2.98 -5.75
C ILE A 18 -1.24 -2.50 -6.15
N GLY A 19 -1.02 -1.20 -6.11
CA GLY A 19 0.30 -0.58 -6.09
C GLY A 19 0.82 -0.54 -4.67
N ILE A 20 2.08 -0.89 -4.48
CA ILE A 20 2.81 -0.75 -3.22
C ILE A 20 4.00 0.16 -3.51
N ALA A 21 4.02 1.33 -2.90
CA ALA A 21 5.08 2.33 -3.02
C ALA A 21 5.73 2.58 -1.66
N SER A 22 6.98 2.11 -1.49
CA SER A 22 7.79 2.40 -0.32
C SER A 22 8.83 3.47 -0.62
N TYR A 23 9.07 4.35 0.35
CA TYR A 23 10.07 5.42 0.25
C TYR A 23 10.51 5.86 1.64
N LYS A 24 11.75 6.33 1.74
CA LYS A 24 12.27 6.94 2.95
C LYS A 24 12.04 8.46 2.93
N LEU A 25 11.45 8.98 4.00
CA LEU A 25 11.18 10.39 4.20
C LEU A 25 11.63 10.83 5.59
N GLY A 26 12.60 11.74 5.66
CA GLY A 26 13.02 12.37 6.92
C GLY A 26 13.54 11.40 7.98
N GLY A 27 14.12 10.26 7.56
CA GLY A 27 14.63 9.23 8.47
C GLY A 27 13.67 8.06 8.74
N ARG A 28 12.40 8.16 8.35
CA ARG A 28 11.41 7.07 8.48
C ARG A 28 11.09 6.45 7.14
N TYR A 29 10.72 5.18 7.14
CA TYR A 29 10.16 4.52 5.96
C TYR A 29 8.65 4.71 5.94
N CYS A 30 8.16 5.14 4.79
CA CYS A 30 6.75 5.21 4.48
C CYS A 30 6.43 4.18 3.41
N CYS A 31 5.31 3.49 3.55
CA CYS A 31 4.74 2.64 2.52
C CYS A 31 3.31 3.09 2.22
N GLU A 32 2.98 3.19 0.95
CA GLU A 32 1.67 3.52 0.46
C GLU A 32 1.14 2.37 -0.37
N VAL A 33 -0.08 1.94 -0.07
CA VAL A 33 -0.79 0.95 -0.85
C VAL A 33 -1.94 1.64 -1.57
N ASP A 34 -1.88 1.67 -2.89
CA ASP A 34 -2.90 2.19 -3.79
C ASP A 34 -3.63 1.06 -4.50
N ASN A 35 -4.91 1.22 -4.80
CA ASN A 35 -5.62 0.34 -5.72
C ASN A 35 -5.31 0.80 -7.14
N ALA A 36 -4.73 -0.05 -7.97
CA ALA A 36 -4.35 0.31 -9.33
C ALA A 36 -5.57 0.66 -10.21
N SER A 37 -6.79 0.26 -9.83
CA SER A 37 -8.03 0.64 -10.54
C SER A 37 -9.22 0.65 -9.59
N PRO A 38 -9.84 1.82 -9.27
CA PRO A 38 -9.80 3.12 -9.96
C PRO A 38 -8.74 4.14 -9.48
N GLY A 39 -7.62 3.73 -8.89
CA GLY A 39 -6.54 4.66 -8.50
C GLY A 39 -6.66 5.25 -7.09
N GLY A 40 -7.45 4.63 -6.22
CA GLY A 40 -7.68 5.11 -4.85
C GLY A 40 -6.60 4.64 -3.88
N ARG A 41 -6.10 5.52 -3.00
CA ARG A 41 -5.24 5.11 -1.88
C ARG A 41 -6.03 4.21 -0.93
N LEU A 42 -5.58 2.96 -0.75
CA LEU A 42 -6.17 2.02 0.19
C LEU A 42 -5.64 2.30 1.59
N ALA A 43 -4.33 2.23 1.76
CA ALA A 43 -3.70 2.33 3.06
C ALA A 43 -2.32 2.98 3.01
N ARG A 44 -1.86 3.41 4.18
CA ARG A 44 -0.48 3.85 4.41
C ARG A 44 0.04 3.18 5.67
N GLY A 45 1.29 2.75 5.60
CA GLY A 45 2.10 2.31 6.73
C GLY A 45 3.33 3.18 6.89
N GLU A 46 3.79 3.32 8.12
CA GLU A 46 5.01 4.04 8.46
C GLU A 46 5.81 3.19 9.45
N GLY A 47 7.13 3.23 9.39
CA GLY A 47 7.99 2.42 10.24
C GLY A 47 9.44 2.89 10.25
N ASP A 48 10.21 2.38 11.22
CA ASP A 48 11.66 2.58 11.28
C ASP A 48 12.39 1.80 10.18
N THR A 49 11.78 0.70 9.72
CA THR A 49 12.25 -0.09 8.58
C THR A 49 11.23 -0.16 7.44
N ARG A 50 11.73 -0.44 6.23
CA ARG A 50 10.90 -0.64 5.04
C ARG A 50 9.92 -1.80 5.22
N GLU A 51 10.38 -2.89 5.82
CA GLU A 51 9.59 -4.10 6.03
C GLU A 51 8.44 -3.87 7.00
N GLU A 52 8.66 -3.14 8.09
CA GLU A 52 7.59 -2.75 9.01
C GLU A 52 6.56 -1.85 8.34
N ALA A 53 7.02 -0.83 7.59
CA ALA A 53 6.11 0.06 6.87
C ALA A 53 5.28 -0.71 5.82
N GLU A 54 5.91 -1.63 5.06
CA GLU A 54 5.23 -2.50 4.10
C GLU A 54 4.22 -3.43 4.79
N ALA A 55 4.60 -4.09 5.89
CA ALA A 55 3.73 -5.00 6.64
C ALA A 55 2.51 -4.27 7.21
N GLU A 56 2.71 -3.08 7.79
CA GLU A 56 1.61 -2.28 8.34
C GLU A 56 0.65 -1.82 7.23
N ALA A 57 1.19 -1.31 6.11
CA ALA A 57 0.38 -0.85 5.00
C ALA A 57 -0.44 -2.00 4.37
N LEU A 58 0.19 -3.16 4.20
CA LEU A 58 -0.45 -4.36 3.66
C LEU A 58 -1.54 -4.90 4.58
N ASN A 59 -1.29 -4.92 5.89
CA ASN A 59 -2.28 -5.40 6.85
C ASN A 59 -3.53 -4.50 6.84
N LYS A 60 -3.35 -3.17 6.90
CA LYS A 60 -4.44 -2.20 6.78
C LYS A 60 -5.17 -2.31 5.44
N ALA A 61 -4.44 -2.46 4.33
CA ALA A 61 -5.04 -2.65 3.01
C ALA A 61 -5.88 -3.92 2.96
N ARG A 62 -5.38 -5.03 3.54
CA ARG A 62 -6.11 -6.29 3.64
C ARG A 62 -7.39 -6.14 4.45
N GLU A 63 -7.32 -5.52 5.62
CA GLU A 63 -8.51 -5.26 6.45
C GLU A 63 -9.52 -4.37 5.73
N MET A 64 -9.05 -3.34 5.02
CA MET A 64 -9.91 -2.45 4.24
C MET A 64 -10.57 -3.17 3.06
N LEU A 65 -9.82 -3.99 2.32
CA LEU A 65 -10.34 -4.79 1.21
C LEU A 65 -11.33 -5.86 1.70
N ALA A 66 -11.03 -6.52 2.83
CA ALA A 66 -11.94 -7.48 3.45
C ALA A 66 -13.26 -6.83 3.88
N ARG A 67 -13.22 -5.56 4.32
CA ARG A 67 -14.42 -4.76 4.63
C ARG A 67 -15.09 -4.18 3.40
N THR A 68 -14.35 -3.97 2.32
CA THR A 68 -14.84 -3.44 1.05
C THR A 68 -15.60 -4.56 0.34
N ARG A 69 -16.92 -4.57 0.53
CA ARG A 69 -17.81 -5.56 -0.09
C ARG A 69 -17.72 -5.44 -1.62
N VAL A 70 -16.93 -6.33 -2.22
CA VAL A 70 -16.76 -6.41 -3.67
C VAL A 70 -18.12 -6.78 -4.27
N TYR A 71 -18.76 -5.83 -4.95
CA TYR A 71 -19.85 -6.19 -5.86
C TYR A 71 -19.18 -6.74 -7.11
N PRO A 72 -19.28 -8.04 -7.44
CA PRO A 72 -18.73 -8.54 -8.68
C PRO A 72 -19.37 -7.75 -9.84
N PRO A 73 -18.58 -7.28 -10.83
CA PRO A 73 -19.17 -6.74 -12.04
C PRO A 73 -20.05 -7.82 -12.68
N ARG A 74 -21.29 -7.45 -12.98
CA ARG A 74 -22.33 -8.33 -13.54
C ARG A 74 -22.11 -8.57 -15.02
#